data_AF-A0A2G4JMW3-F1
#
_entry.id   AF-A0A2G4JMW3-F1
#
_cell.length_a   1.000
_cell.length_b   1.000
_cell.length_c   1.000
_cell.angle_alpha   90.00
_cell.angle_beta   90.00
_cell.angle_gamma   90.00
#
_symmetry.space_group_name_H-M   'P 1'
#
loop_
_entity.id
_entity.type
_entity.pdbx_description
1 polymer ?
#
loop_
_entity_poly.entity_id
_entity_poly.type
_entity_poly.pdbx_seq_one_letter_code
_entity_poly.pdbx_strand_id
1 'polypeptide(L)'
;MPARLTWKDASGAVRFISVTTRDVSEAGMFVECEAGAAIPLYRLVHLQVERSTRMTEALPIRLREGLVLSAVWRVAPCRRSTGTPSGYALRFLVDPQVTVV
;
A
#
# COMPACT_ATOMS: atom_id res chain seq x y z
N MET A 1 -4.59 -9.40 1.89
CA MET A 1 -3.38 -10.26 1.94
C MET A 1 -2.27 -9.50 2.66
N PRO A 2 -1.37 -10.13 3.42
CA PRO A 2 -0.30 -9.41 4.12
C PRO A 2 0.65 -8.67 3.17
N ALA A 3 0.99 -7.43 3.53
CA ALA A 3 1.96 -6.58 2.83
C ALA A 3 2.66 -5.62 3.79
N ARG A 4 3.66 -4.91 3.28
CA ARG A 4 4.41 -3.88 4.00
C ARG A 4 4.42 -2.57 3.21
N LEU A 5 4.25 -1.46 3.91
CA LEU A 5 4.57 -0.12 3.39
C LEU A 5 5.86 0.38 4.01
N THR A 6 6.68 1.06 3.22
CA THR A 6 7.92 1.70 3.65
C THR A 6 7.98 3.13 3.11
N TRP A 7 8.34 4.11 3.94
CA TRP A 7 8.44 5.52 3.53
C TRP A 7 9.51 6.26 4.32
N LYS A 8 9.84 7.48 3.88
CA LYS A 8 10.65 8.42 4.68
C LYS A 8 9.72 9.41 5.38
N ASP A 9 9.88 9.58 6.68
CA ASP A 9 9.15 10.59 7.45
C ASP A 9 9.72 12.00 7.22
N ALA A 10 9.20 13.00 7.95
CA ALA A 10 9.60 14.39 7.78
C ALA A 10 11.06 14.67 8.17
N SER A 11 11.69 13.84 9.01
CA SER A 11 13.12 13.95 9.34
C SER A 11 14.00 13.16 8.38
N GLY A 12 13.41 12.48 7.38
CA GLY A 12 14.11 11.63 6.43
C GLY A 12 14.36 10.21 6.94
N ALA A 13 13.90 9.86 8.15
CA ALA A 13 14.05 8.53 8.70
C ALA A 13 13.13 7.54 7.99
N VAL A 14 13.67 6.35 7.72
CA VAL A 14 12.89 5.27 7.09
C VAL A 14 11.95 4.67 8.12
N ARG A 15 10.66 4.64 7.79
CA ARG A 15 9.59 4.01 8.55
C ARG A 15 8.97 2.89 7.74
N PHE A 16 8.42 1.90 8.44
CA PHE A 16 7.65 0.85 7.83
C PHE A 16 6.43 0.49 8.68
N ILE A 17 5.44 -0.13 8.04
CA ILE A 17 4.25 -0.66 8.70
C ILE A 17 3.74 -1.89 7.95
N SER A 18 3.30 -2.90 8.71
CA SER A 18 2.62 -4.06 8.16
C SER A 18 1.14 -3.75 7.97
N VAL A 19 0.60 -4.16 6.83
CA VAL A 19 -0.77 -3.86 6.41
C VAL A 19 -1.43 -5.08 5.80
N THR A 20 -2.76 -5.04 5.72
CA THR A 20 -3.55 -6.05 5.01
C THR A 20 -4.11 -5.43 3.73
N THR A 21 -3.73 -5.97 2.57
CA THR A 21 -4.28 -5.55 1.28
C THR A 21 -5.73 -5.96 1.11
N ARG A 22 -6.51 -5.06 0.51
CA ARG A 22 -7.91 -5.18 0.10
C ARG A 22 -8.07 -4.52 -1.28
N ASP A 23 -9.09 -4.91 -2.03
CA ASP A 23 -9.51 -4.23 -3.27
C ASP A 23 -8.34 -3.91 -4.22
N VAL A 24 -7.74 -4.95 -4.78
CA VAL A 24 -6.55 -4.82 -5.63
C VAL A 24 -6.96 -4.62 -7.09
N SER A 25 -6.27 -3.70 -7.78
CA SER A 25 -6.42 -3.45 -9.21
C SER A 25 -5.06 -3.19 -9.86
N GLU A 26 -5.00 -3.08 -11.19
CA GLU A 26 -3.80 -2.65 -11.92
C GLU A 26 -3.36 -1.21 -11.58
N ALA A 27 -4.30 -0.38 -11.11
CA ALA A 27 -4.09 1.04 -10.87
C ALA A 27 -3.66 1.36 -9.44
N GLY A 28 -3.96 0.47 -8.49
CA GLY A 28 -3.86 0.76 -7.07
C GLY A 28 -4.52 -0.29 -6.20
N MET A 29 -4.52 -0.04 -4.90
CA MET A 29 -5.19 -0.91 -3.93
C MET A 29 -5.63 -0.14 -2.68
N PHE A 30 -6.49 -0.76 -1.89
CA PHE A 30 -6.72 -0.35 -0.51
C PHE A 30 -5.88 -1.20 0.45
N VAL A 31 -5.38 -0.60 1.52
CA VAL A 31 -4.69 -1.33 2.59
C VAL A 31 -5.26 -0.96 3.94
N GLU A 32 -5.61 -1.97 4.72
CA GLU A 32 -6.03 -1.84 6.10
C GLU A 32 -4.81 -1.79 7.03
N CYS A 33 -4.91 -0.94 8.04
CA CYS A 33 -3.90 -0.75 9.06
C CYS A 33 -4.54 -0.89 10.45
N GLU A 34 -3.91 -1.70 11.30
CA GLU A 34 -4.37 -1.89 12.69
C GLU A 34 -3.81 -0.83 13.64
N ALA A 35 -2.50 -0.54 13.55
CA ALA A 35 -1.84 0.47 14.37
C ALA A 35 -0.47 0.88 13.77
N GLY A 36 -0.08 2.15 13.96
CA GLY A 36 1.25 2.67 13.61
C GLY A 36 1.23 4.16 13.27
N ALA A 37 2.35 4.69 12.79
CA ALA A 37 2.44 6.11 12.43
C ALA A 37 1.46 6.46 11.30
N ALA A 38 0.73 7.57 11.47
CA ALA A 38 -0.14 8.07 10.42
C ALA A 38 0.69 8.46 9.18
N ILE A 39 0.29 7.95 8.02
CA ILE A 39 0.92 8.28 6.74
C ILE A 39 0.13 9.45 6.13
N PRO A 40 0.76 10.61 5.87
CA PRO A 40 0.08 11.75 5.30
C PRO A 40 -0.48 11.47 3.90
N LEU A 41 -1.55 12.18 3.55
CA LEU A 41 -2.07 12.23 2.18
C LEU A 41 -0.96 12.68 1.22
N TYR A 42 -0.94 12.09 0.02
CA TYR A 42 0.05 12.30 -1.04
C TYR A 42 1.48 11.87 -0.71
N ARG A 43 1.70 11.20 0.44
CA ARG A 43 3.01 10.62 0.76
C ARG A 43 3.36 9.50 -0.21
N LEU A 44 4.60 9.51 -0.70
CA LEU A 44 5.16 8.39 -1.43
C LEU A 44 5.53 7.25 -0.48
N VAL A 45 5.11 6.05 -0.85
CA VAL A 45 5.37 4.81 -0.12
C VAL A 45 5.82 3.74 -1.10
N HIS A 46 6.70 2.86 -0.64
CA HIS A 46 6.95 1.60 -1.32
C HIS A 46 6.06 0.53 -0.72
N LEU A 47 5.28 -0.13 -1.57
CA LEU A 47 4.46 -1.26 -1.23
C LEU A 47 5.17 -2.55 -1.60
N GLN A 48 5.15 -3.52 -0.69
CA GLN A 48 5.68 -4.86 -0.93
C GLN A 48 4.71 -5.92 -0.38
N VAL A 49 4.15 -6.73 -1.28
CA VAL A 49 3.33 -7.89 -0.90
C VAL A 49 4.25 -9.03 -0.44
N GLU A 50 3.84 -9.77 0.59
CA GLU A 50 4.62 -10.88 1.15
C GLU A 50 4.89 -12.00 0.14
N ARG A 51 6.01 -12.71 0.30
CA ARG A 51 6.46 -13.70 -0.69
C ARG A 51 5.47 -14.85 -0.90
N SER A 52 4.85 -15.31 0.18
CA SER A 52 3.83 -16.38 0.16
C SER A 52 2.60 -16.00 -0.66
N THR A 53 2.31 -14.70 -0.79
CA THR A 53 1.12 -14.20 -1.47
C THR A 53 1.39 -13.75 -2.90
N ARG A 54 2.65 -13.53 -3.29
CA ARG A 54 3.06 -13.24 -4.69
C ARG A 54 2.80 -14.38 -5.67
N MET A 55 2.66 -15.61 -5.18
CA MET A 55 2.41 -16.77 -6.04
C MET A 55 0.94 -16.89 -6.47
N THR A 56 0.07 -16.02 -5.98
CA THR A 56 -1.33 -15.98 -6.41
C THR A 56 -1.42 -15.35 -7.80
N GLU A 57 -1.91 -16.10 -8.79
CA GLU A 57 -2.07 -15.63 -10.18
C GLU A 57 -3.00 -14.42 -10.30
N ALA A 58 -3.90 -14.22 -9.35
CA ALA A 58 -4.83 -13.09 -9.29
C ALA A 58 -4.18 -11.74 -8.96
N LEU A 59 -2.88 -11.69 -8.64
CA LEU A 59 -2.19 -10.42 -8.40
C LEU A 59 -1.64 -9.78 -9.69
N PRO A 60 -1.81 -8.47 -9.87
CA PRO A 60 -1.09 -7.69 -10.87
C PRO A 60 0.40 -8.03 -10.89
N ILE A 61 0.97 -8.17 -12.10
CA ILE A 61 2.35 -8.64 -12.29
C ILE A 61 3.37 -7.80 -11.48
N ARG A 62 3.16 -6.49 -11.40
CA ARG A 62 4.02 -5.56 -10.67
C ARG A 62 4.12 -5.86 -9.18
N LEU A 63 3.03 -6.32 -8.57
CA LEU A 63 3.01 -6.71 -7.15
C LEU A 63 3.73 -8.04 -6.90
N ARG A 64 3.83 -8.89 -7.93
CA ARG A 64 4.59 -10.15 -7.89
C ARG A 64 6.09 -9.93 -8.07
N GLU A 65 6.46 -8.95 -8.88
CA GLU A 65 7.86 -8.62 -9.21
C GLU A 65 8.64 -7.98 -8.05
N GLY A 66 7.98 -7.26 -7.14
CA GLY A 66 8.67 -6.77 -5.94
C GLY A 66 8.08 -5.54 -5.26
N LEU A 67 8.91 -4.50 -5.18
CA LEU A 67 8.58 -3.22 -4.54
C LEU A 67 7.88 -2.32 -5.56
N VAL A 68 6.68 -1.84 -5.23
CA VAL A 68 5.92 -0.92 -6.09
C VAL A 68 5.87 0.45 -5.44
N LEU A 69 6.42 1.45 -6.14
CA LEU A 69 6.28 2.85 -5.72
C LEU A 69 4.81 3.28 -5.88
N SER A 70 4.27 3.87 -4.83
CA SER A 70 2.86 4.28 -4.76
C SER A 70 2.72 5.61 -4.03
N ALA A 71 1.62 6.31 -4.29
CA ALA A 71 1.20 7.48 -3.53
C ALA A 71 -0.02 7.16 -2.68
N VAL A 72 -0.06 7.68 -1.44
CA VAL A 72 -1.29 7.70 -0.64
C VAL A 72 -2.26 8.69 -1.28
N TRP A 73 -3.32 8.18 -1.90
CA TRP A 73 -4.29 9.00 -2.63
C TRP A 73 -5.53 9.32 -1.79
N ARG A 74 -5.89 8.45 -0.85
CA ARG A 74 -6.97 8.68 0.11
C ARG A 74 -6.61 8.08 1.46
N VAL A 75 -7.16 8.66 2.52
CA VAL A 75 -6.98 8.23 3.90
C VAL A 75 -8.34 7.83 4.44
N ALA A 76 -8.47 6.62 5.01
CA ALA A 76 -9.71 6.17 5.63
C ALA A 76 -9.93 6.86 7.00
N PRO A 77 -11.15 6.83 7.54
CA PRO A 77 -11.43 7.43 8.86
C PRO A 77 -10.48 6.92 9.95
N CYS A 78 -10.15 7.81 10.90
CA CYS A 78 -9.32 7.42 12.04
C CYS A 78 -10.07 6.47 12.98
N ARG A 79 -9.37 5.43 13.45
CA ARG A 79 -9.87 4.59 14.54
C ARG A 79 -9.88 5.39 15.83
N ARG A 80 -10.96 5.29 16.60
CA ARG A 80 -11.09 6.01 17.89
C ARG A 80 -10.04 5.60 18.92
N SER A 81 -9.61 4.34 18.91
CA SER A 81 -8.65 3.79 19.88
C SER A 81 -7.23 4.27 19.68
N THR A 82 -6.82 4.53 18.43
CA THR A 82 -5.42 4.87 18.09
C THR A 82 -5.26 6.30 17.58
N GLY A 83 -6.33 6.96 17.14
CA GLY A 83 -6.28 8.26 16.47
C GLY A 83 -5.68 8.19 15.06
N THR A 84 -5.35 7.00 14.56
CA THR A 84 -4.69 6.79 13.26
C THR A 84 -5.69 6.30 12.22
N PRO A 85 -5.48 6.60 10.92
CA PRO A 85 -6.33 6.10 9.85
C PRO A 85 -6.47 4.57 9.89
N SER A 86 -7.68 4.07 9.65
CA SER A 86 -7.94 2.61 9.57
C SER A 86 -7.32 1.96 8.32
N GLY A 87 -6.93 2.77 7.35
CA GLY A 87 -6.35 2.31 6.09
C GLY A 87 -6.06 3.45 5.11
N TYR A 88 -5.49 3.06 3.97
CA TYR A 88 -5.03 3.97 2.93
C TYR A 88 -5.38 3.44 1.55
N ALA A 89 -5.88 4.31 0.67
CA ALA A 89 -5.94 3.99 -0.76
C ALA A 89 -4.62 4.41 -1.41
N LEU A 90 -4.00 3.47 -2.12
CA LEU A 90 -2.73 3.65 -2.80
C LEU A 90 -2.96 3.73 -4.30
N ARG A 91 -2.35 4.73 -4.94
CA ARG A 91 -2.23 4.81 -6.40
C ARG A 91 -0.84 4.32 -6.77
N PHE A 92 -0.73 3.29 -7.61
CA PHE A 92 0.57 2.85 -8.10
C PHE A 92 1.14 3.88 -9.07
N LEU A 93 2.44 4.16 -8.93
CA LEU A 93 3.19 5.06 -9.82
C LEU A 93 3.92 4.25 -10.89
N VAL A 94 3.14 3.42 -11.58
CA VAL A 94 3.57 2.58 -12.71
C VAL A 94 2.50 2.63 -13.79
N ASP A 95 2.89 2.40 -15.04
CA ASP A 95 1.92 2.31 -16.12
C ASP A 95 1.04 1.07 -15.94
N PRO A 96 -0.29 1.22 -15.93
CA PRO A 96 -1.21 0.10 -15.76
C PRO A 96 -1.05 -0.85 -16.93
N GLN A 97 -0.87 -2.15 -16.65
CA GLN A 97 -0.81 -3.17 -17.68
C GLN A 97 -2.24 -3.62 -17.98
N VAL A 98 -2.93 -2.89 -18.87
CA VAL A 98 -4.26 -3.31 -19.32
C VAL A 98 -4.08 -4.43 -20.34
N THR A 99 -4.44 -5.66 -20.00
CA THR A 99 -4.62 -6.70 -21.01
C THR A 99 -5.83 -6.31 -21.83
N VAL A 100 -5.60 -5.75 -23.02
CA VAL A 100 -6.66 -5.57 -24.02
C VAL A 100 -7.01 -6.96 -24.52
N VAL A 101 -8.19 -7.46 -24.13
CA VAL A 101 -8.81 -8.67 -24.65
C VAL A 101 -9.71 -8.30 -25.83
#